data_AF-A0A382N295-F1
#
_entry.id   AF-A0A382N295-F1
#
_cell.length_a   1.000
_cell.length_b   1.000
_cell.length_c   1.000
_cell.angle_alpha   90.00
_cell.angle_beta   90.00
_cell.angle_gamma   90.00
#
_symmetry.space_group_name_H-M   'P 1'
#
loop_
_entity.id
_entity.type
_entity.pdbx_description
1 polymer ?
#
loop_
_entity_poly.entity_id
_entity_poly.type
_entity_poly.pdbx_seq_one_letter_code
_entity_poly.pdbx_strand_id
1 'polypeptide(L)'
;MIMFSRVLLFVLVVLVAPTGVIDWTLSAQMNMGMASEELPESFKEPMKLFEKGLGPLSRTITTDVVAAQGFFDQGLQLMYAFTPEDAARSFREAQKRDPSCAMCYFGEAWAWGHYLNGPMGPGDLPRAQEAISMARKFADDGSGVEKALIGAMEVRYVGRTD
;
A
#
# COMPACT_ATOMS: atom_id res chain seq x y z
N MET A 1 64.54 -28.12 -35.38
CA MET A 1 65.21 -27.26 -34.38
C MET A 1 64.13 -26.64 -33.50
N ILE A 2 63.82 -27.17 -32.32
CA ILE A 2 64.61 -27.12 -31.06
C ILE A 2 64.79 -25.67 -30.60
N MET A 3 64.02 -25.23 -29.59
CA MET A 3 64.50 -24.95 -28.22
C MET A 3 63.36 -24.34 -27.38
N PHE A 4 62.83 -25.10 -26.42
CA PHE A 4 62.08 -24.56 -25.28
C PHE A 4 63.09 -24.20 -24.19
N SER A 5 63.15 -22.92 -23.81
CA SER A 5 63.97 -22.43 -22.70
C SER A 5 63.11 -22.25 -21.45
N ARG A 6 63.68 -22.68 -20.32
CA ARG A 6 63.09 -22.74 -18.98
C ARG A 6 62.86 -21.34 -18.41
N VAL A 7 61.70 -21.10 -17.77
CA VAL A 7 61.49 -19.95 -16.90
C VAL A 7 61.24 -20.44 -15.48
N LEU A 8 62.09 -19.96 -14.56
CA LEU A 8 62.07 -20.23 -13.13
C LEU A 8 60.84 -19.62 -12.44
N LEU A 9 60.31 -20.36 -11.46
CA LEU A 9 59.39 -19.86 -10.43
C LEU A 9 60.05 -18.74 -9.60
N PHE A 10 59.35 -17.64 -9.40
CA PHE A 10 59.55 -16.74 -8.27
C PHE A 10 58.27 -16.73 -7.41
N VAL A 11 58.40 -17.21 -6.18
CA VAL A 11 57.36 -17.15 -5.15
C VAL A 11 57.36 -15.74 -4.57
N LEU A 12 56.23 -15.04 -4.66
CA LEU A 12 56.00 -13.79 -3.95
C LEU A 12 55.18 -14.09 -2.68
N VAL A 13 55.81 -13.96 -1.52
CA VAL A 13 55.14 -14.04 -0.21
C VAL A 13 54.48 -12.69 0.06
N VAL A 14 53.15 -12.67 0.22
CA VAL A 14 52.42 -11.50 0.70
C VAL A 14 52.09 -11.71 2.18
N LEU A 15 52.60 -10.81 3.02
CA LEU A 15 52.28 -10.66 4.43
C LEU A 15 51.39 -9.42 4.61
N VAL A 16 50.11 -9.58 4.98
CA VAL A 16 49.30 -8.53 5.63
C VAL A 16 48.32 -9.19 6.64
N ALA A 17 48.16 -8.51 7.77
CA ALA A 17 47.73 -8.93 9.10
C ALA A 17 46.22 -9.30 9.31
N PRO A 18 45.87 -9.93 10.45
CA PRO A 18 44.52 -10.40 10.76
C PRO A 18 43.69 -9.39 11.57
N THR A 19 42.37 -9.62 11.58
CA THR A 19 41.34 -9.04 12.45
C THR A 19 40.84 -7.63 12.11
N GLY A 20 39.95 -7.60 11.12
CA GLY A 20 38.97 -6.55 10.93
C GLY A 20 37.79 -7.16 10.19
N VAL A 21 36.93 -7.88 10.91
CA VAL A 21 35.64 -8.29 10.36
C VAL A 21 34.89 -6.98 10.13
N ILE A 22 34.84 -6.53 8.87
CA ILE A 22 33.87 -5.51 8.50
C ILE A 22 32.54 -6.24 8.55
N ASP A 23 31.85 -6.08 9.67
CA ASP A 23 30.52 -6.62 9.86
C ASP A 23 29.54 -5.79 9.02
N TRP A 24 29.42 -6.15 7.74
CA TRP A 24 28.44 -5.58 6.81
C TRP A 24 26.99 -5.95 7.19
N THR A 25 26.76 -6.62 8.33
CA THR A 25 25.43 -7.09 8.75
C THR A 25 24.80 -6.28 9.89
N LEU A 26 25.42 -5.19 10.37
CA LEU A 26 24.89 -4.46 11.55
C LEU A 26 24.32 -3.06 11.26
N SER A 27 24.70 -2.40 10.16
CA SER A 27 24.23 -1.04 9.85
C SER A 27 23.11 -0.98 8.80
N ALA A 28 22.91 -2.03 8.00
CA ALA A 28 21.80 -2.12 7.06
C ALA A 28 20.52 -2.72 7.67
N GLN A 29 20.61 -3.30 8.88
CA GLN A 29 19.54 -4.08 9.51
C GLN A 29 18.65 -3.32 10.52
N MET A 30 18.91 -2.04 10.85
CA MET A 30 18.26 -1.44 12.03
C MET A 30 17.25 -0.30 11.80
N ASN A 31 16.84 0.07 10.57
CA ASN A 31 15.76 1.08 10.47
C ASN A 31 14.89 1.13 9.19
N MET A 32 14.97 0.15 8.28
CA MET A 32 14.18 0.18 7.01
C MET A 32 13.47 -1.14 6.68
N GLY A 33 13.26 -2.00 7.66
CA GLY A 33 12.44 -3.21 7.50
C GLY A 33 11.58 -3.39 8.74
N MET A 34 10.29 -3.72 8.54
CA MET A 34 9.25 -3.93 9.56
C MET A 34 8.38 -2.72 9.94
N ALA A 35 8.09 -1.80 9.00
CA ALA A 35 6.76 -1.16 9.07
C ALA A 35 5.75 -2.27 8.73
N SER A 36 5.02 -2.76 9.74
CA SER A 36 4.22 -3.97 9.63
C SER A 36 3.23 -3.90 8.46
N GLU A 37 3.15 -4.98 7.67
CA GLU A 37 2.01 -5.26 6.78
C GLU A 37 0.67 -5.21 7.55
N GLU A 38 0.73 -5.43 8.87
CA GLU A 38 -0.41 -5.34 9.77
C GLU A 38 -1.04 -3.95 9.76
N LEU A 39 -2.37 -3.90 9.73
CA LEU A 39 -3.17 -2.67 9.80
C LEU A 39 -3.00 -1.97 11.15
N PRO A 40 -3.23 -0.64 11.22
CA PRO A 40 -3.24 0.08 12.49
C PRO A 40 -4.19 -0.55 13.53
N GLU A 41 -3.88 -0.42 14.82
CA GLU A 41 -4.66 -1.02 15.93
C GLU A 41 -6.16 -0.66 15.88
N SER A 42 -6.52 0.53 15.40
CA SER A 42 -7.90 0.99 15.23
C SER A 42 -8.74 0.09 14.31
N PHE A 43 -8.11 -0.69 13.43
CA PHE A 43 -8.79 -1.63 12.52
C PHE A 43 -9.25 -2.92 13.23
N LYS A 44 -8.79 -3.17 14.46
CA LYS A 44 -9.28 -4.27 15.31
C LYS A 44 -10.68 -3.98 15.86
N GLU A 45 -11.02 -2.69 15.97
CA GLU A 45 -12.34 -2.24 16.44
C GLU A 45 -13.35 -2.17 15.29
N PRO A 46 -14.60 -2.61 15.49
CA PRO A 46 -15.63 -2.53 14.46
C PRO A 46 -15.92 -1.08 14.09
N MET A 47 -15.93 -0.77 12.79
CA MET A 47 -16.33 0.55 12.31
C MET A 47 -17.85 0.67 12.37
N LYS A 48 -18.33 1.65 13.15
CA LYS A 48 -19.76 1.96 13.23
C LYS A 48 -20.16 2.82 12.04
N LEU A 49 -21.42 2.69 11.63
CA LEU A 49 -22.04 3.62 10.70
C LEU A 49 -22.62 4.80 11.51
N PHE A 50 -22.17 6.01 11.22
CA PHE A 50 -22.62 7.23 11.86
C PHE A 50 -23.82 7.82 11.10
N GLU A 51 -25.00 7.76 11.71
CA GLU A 51 -26.23 8.27 11.08
C GLU A 51 -26.32 9.82 11.08
N LYS A 52 -25.47 10.50 11.86
CA LYS A 52 -25.48 11.96 12.04
C LYS A 52 -24.05 12.48 12.20
N GLY A 53 -23.86 13.76 11.89
CA GLY A 53 -22.61 14.50 12.17
C GLY A 53 -21.63 14.63 11.01
N LEU A 54 -21.75 13.80 9.97
CA LEU A 54 -20.84 13.80 8.81
C LEU A 54 -21.37 14.56 7.57
N GLY A 55 -22.61 15.06 7.64
CA GLY A 55 -23.25 15.77 6.53
C GLY A 55 -23.85 14.82 5.47
N PRO A 56 -24.38 15.37 4.36
CA PRO A 56 -25.16 14.62 3.39
C PRO A 56 -24.36 14.14 2.16
N LEU A 57 -23.04 14.35 2.13
CA LEU A 57 -22.22 14.04 0.96
C LEU A 57 -22.31 12.55 0.64
N SER A 58 -22.69 12.21 -0.57
CA SER A 58 -22.77 10.84 -1.05
C SER A 58 -22.35 10.74 -2.50
N ARG A 59 -22.01 9.53 -2.91
CA ARG A 59 -21.83 9.18 -4.31
C ARG A 59 -22.36 7.77 -4.51
N THR A 60 -23.41 7.64 -5.32
CA THR A 60 -23.91 6.33 -5.74
C THR A 60 -22.80 5.56 -6.45
N ILE A 61 -22.56 4.35 -5.98
CA ILE A 61 -21.62 3.39 -6.55
C ILE A 61 -22.35 2.14 -7.01
N THR A 62 -21.73 1.33 -7.87
CA THR A 62 -22.25 0.03 -8.27
C THR A 62 -22.13 -0.96 -7.11
N THR A 63 -23.21 -1.06 -6.34
CA THR A 63 -23.48 -2.08 -5.32
C THR A 63 -24.98 -2.15 -5.10
N ASP A 64 -25.52 -3.36 -4.90
CA ASP A 64 -26.90 -3.56 -4.47
C ASP A 64 -27.02 -3.65 -2.93
N VAL A 65 -25.89 -3.60 -2.22
CA VAL A 65 -25.84 -3.73 -0.76
C VAL A 65 -25.94 -2.35 -0.12
N VAL A 66 -27.13 -2.02 0.38
CA VAL A 66 -27.42 -0.74 1.06
C VAL A 66 -26.39 -0.40 2.16
N ALA A 67 -25.96 -1.40 2.93
CA ALA A 67 -24.95 -1.19 3.97
C ALA A 67 -23.57 -0.83 3.40
N ALA A 68 -23.17 -1.40 2.26
CA ALA A 68 -21.90 -1.07 1.61
C ALA A 68 -21.92 0.36 1.06
N GLN A 69 -23.02 0.78 0.42
CA GLN A 69 -23.22 2.17 -0.01
C GLN A 69 -23.11 3.14 1.18
N GLY A 70 -23.75 2.83 2.32
CA GLY A 70 -23.67 3.66 3.53
C GLY A 70 -22.25 3.81 4.08
N PHE A 71 -21.49 2.72 4.16
CA PHE A 71 -20.09 2.78 4.60
C PHE A 71 -19.15 3.45 3.58
N PHE A 72 -19.44 3.33 2.29
CA PHE A 72 -18.71 4.06 1.24
C PHE A 72 -18.95 5.57 1.36
N ASP A 73 -20.20 6.00 1.52
CA ASP A 73 -20.55 7.41 1.70
C ASP A 73 -19.91 7.98 2.98
N GLN A 74 -19.93 7.22 4.08
CA GLN A 74 -19.21 7.60 5.29
C GLN A 74 -17.69 7.74 5.06
N GLY A 75 -17.07 6.80 4.32
CA GLY A 75 -15.65 6.90 3.98
C GLY A 75 -15.33 8.16 3.17
N LEU A 76 -16.18 8.49 2.19
CA LEU A 76 -16.08 9.71 1.41
C LEU A 76 -16.16 10.96 2.32
N GLN A 77 -17.13 11.01 3.22
CA GLN A 77 -17.29 12.12 4.17
C GLN A 77 -16.07 12.26 5.08
N LEU A 78 -15.53 11.16 5.60
CA LEU A 78 -14.34 11.14 6.46
C LEU A 78 -13.08 11.59 5.71
N MET A 79 -12.93 11.26 4.43
CA MET A 79 -11.86 11.82 3.59
C MET A 79 -11.96 13.35 3.51
N TYR A 80 -13.16 13.88 3.30
CA TYR A 80 -13.39 15.33 3.28
C TYR A 80 -13.32 15.98 4.67
N ALA A 81 -13.42 15.20 5.75
CA ALA A 81 -13.21 15.63 7.12
C ALA A 81 -11.74 15.54 7.57
N PHE A 82 -10.82 15.16 6.67
CA PHE A 82 -9.38 15.01 6.94
C PHE A 82 -9.04 13.90 7.95
N THR A 83 -9.82 12.82 7.99
CA THR A 83 -9.57 11.64 8.83
C THR A 83 -9.37 10.38 7.96
N PRO A 84 -8.24 10.25 7.25
CA PRO A 84 -8.02 9.19 6.26
C PRO A 84 -8.01 7.78 6.86
N GLU A 85 -7.47 7.59 8.06
CA GLU A 85 -7.46 6.28 8.73
C GLU A 85 -8.88 5.78 9.01
N ASP A 86 -9.75 6.64 9.54
CA ASP A 86 -11.17 6.30 9.76
C ASP A 86 -11.92 6.10 8.45
N ALA A 87 -11.56 6.84 7.39
CA ALA A 87 -12.10 6.61 6.06
C ALA A 87 -11.72 5.22 5.53
N ALA A 88 -10.45 4.83 5.64
CA ALA A 88 -9.98 3.49 5.29
C ALA A 88 -10.73 2.40 6.07
N ARG A 89 -10.94 2.59 7.38
CA ARG A 89 -11.76 1.67 8.21
C ARG A 89 -13.20 1.57 7.69
N SER A 90 -13.80 2.68 7.29
CA SER A 90 -15.15 2.70 6.70
C SER A 90 -15.21 1.97 5.37
N PHE A 91 -14.26 2.21 4.47
CA PHE A 91 -14.19 1.53 3.19
C PHE A 91 -13.97 0.02 3.35
N ARG A 92 -13.13 -0.41 4.29
CA ARG A 92 -12.97 -1.84 4.62
C ARG A 92 -14.23 -2.47 5.20
N GLU A 93 -14.98 -1.75 6.03
CA GLU A 93 -16.27 -2.24 6.50
C GLU A 93 -17.26 -2.37 5.33
N ALA A 94 -17.27 -1.44 4.37
CA ALA A 94 -18.04 -1.57 3.13
C ALA A 94 -17.66 -2.84 2.35
N GLN A 95 -16.36 -3.15 2.21
CA GLN A 95 -15.88 -4.38 1.57
C GLN A 95 -16.34 -5.64 2.29
N LYS A 96 -16.42 -5.64 3.63
CA LYS A 96 -16.97 -6.80 4.37
C LYS A 96 -18.46 -7.02 4.07
N ARG A 97 -19.21 -5.96 3.77
CA ARG A 97 -20.64 -6.04 3.43
C ARG A 97 -20.86 -6.44 1.97
N ASP A 98 -20.02 -5.94 1.07
CA ASP A 98 -20.00 -6.30 -0.35
C ASP A 98 -18.56 -6.57 -0.81
N PRO A 99 -18.11 -7.84 -0.76
CA PRO A 99 -16.77 -8.22 -1.19
C PRO A 99 -16.49 -8.04 -2.68
N SER A 100 -17.51 -7.76 -3.50
CA SER A 100 -17.38 -7.46 -4.93
C SER A 100 -17.45 -5.96 -5.24
N CYS A 101 -17.63 -5.10 -4.23
CA CYS A 101 -17.73 -3.66 -4.43
C CYS A 101 -16.39 -3.03 -4.86
N ALA A 102 -16.19 -2.84 -6.16
CA ALA A 102 -14.96 -2.27 -6.72
C ALA A 102 -14.62 -0.88 -6.13
N MET A 103 -15.65 -0.03 -5.95
CA MET A 103 -15.46 1.32 -5.41
C MET A 103 -15.11 1.32 -3.91
N CYS A 104 -15.51 0.30 -3.15
CA CYS A 104 -15.15 0.16 -1.75
C CYS A 104 -13.64 -0.10 -1.59
N TYR A 105 -13.04 -0.85 -2.51
CA TYR A 105 -11.59 -1.03 -2.58
C TYR A 105 -10.86 0.22 -3.11
N PHE A 106 -11.42 0.89 -4.12
CA PHE A 106 -10.90 2.19 -4.60
C PHE A 106 -10.82 3.23 -3.47
N GLY A 107 -11.86 3.30 -2.64
CA GLY A 107 -11.91 4.24 -1.50
C GLY A 107 -10.80 3.97 -0.48
N GLU A 108 -10.55 2.71 -0.15
CA GLU A 108 -9.43 2.34 0.74
C GLU A 108 -8.08 2.74 0.12
N ALA A 109 -7.86 2.44 -1.16
CA ALA A 109 -6.62 2.82 -1.86
C ALA A 109 -6.42 4.35 -1.87
N TRP A 110 -7.50 5.13 -1.98
CA TRP A 110 -7.44 6.57 -1.87
C TRP A 110 -7.05 7.03 -0.46
N ALA A 111 -7.63 6.42 0.57
CA ALA A 111 -7.42 6.78 1.97
C ALA A 111 -5.98 6.55 2.45
N TRP A 112 -5.30 5.52 1.94
CA TRP A 112 -3.89 5.27 2.25
C TRP A 112 -2.91 6.19 1.51
N GLY A 113 -3.36 6.98 0.53
CA GLY A 113 -2.49 7.81 -0.28
C GLY A 113 -1.99 9.09 0.39
N HIS A 114 -1.01 9.75 -0.25
CA HIS A 114 -0.62 11.12 0.10
C HIS A 114 -1.84 12.05 0.12
N TYR A 115 -1.96 12.89 1.13
CA TYR A 115 -2.99 13.93 1.23
C TYR A 115 -2.35 15.29 1.49
N LEU A 116 -3.12 16.38 1.33
CA LEU A 116 -2.59 17.75 1.34
C LEU A 116 -1.70 18.08 2.54
N ASN A 117 -1.98 17.47 3.70
CA ASN A 117 -1.31 17.79 4.96
C ASN A 117 -0.17 16.82 5.32
N GLY A 118 0.13 15.80 4.52
CA GLY A 118 1.20 14.86 4.85
C GLY A 118 1.51 13.80 3.79
N PRO A 119 2.76 13.32 3.79
CA PRO A 119 3.13 12.17 2.97
C PRO A 119 2.44 10.89 3.45
N MET A 120 2.57 9.83 2.66
CA MET A 120 2.20 8.48 3.10
C MET A 120 3.04 8.06 4.31
N GLY A 121 2.42 7.40 5.27
CA GLY A 121 3.09 6.80 6.41
C GLY A 121 3.73 5.45 6.07
N PRO A 122 4.59 4.93 6.96
CA PRO A 122 5.17 3.60 6.79
C PRO A 122 4.08 2.51 6.68
N GLY A 123 4.17 1.68 5.65
CA GLY A 123 3.22 0.58 5.39
C GLY A 123 1.96 0.98 4.60
N ASP A 124 1.74 2.27 4.34
CA ASP A 124 0.55 2.72 3.60
C ASP A 124 0.60 2.35 2.11
N LEU A 125 1.78 2.38 1.50
CA LEU A 125 1.93 2.09 0.07
C LEU A 125 1.54 0.65 -0.28
N PRO A 126 2.05 -0.40 0.41
CA PRO A 126 1.58 -1.76 0.21
C PRO A 126 0.07 -1.92 0.37
N ARG A 127 -0.54 -1.30 1.39
CA ARG A 127 -2.00 -1.36 1.62
C ARG A 127 -2.78 -0.70 0.47
N ALA A 128 -2.31 0.45 -0.01
CA ALA A 128 -2.91 1.13 -1.15
C ALA A 128 -2.82 0.31 -2.44
N GLN A 129 -1.67 -0.34 -2.67
CA GLN A 129 -1.43 -1.22 -3.81
C GLN A 129 -2.31 -2.47 -3.78
N GLU A 130 -2.47 -3.10 -2.63
CA GLU A 130 -3.38 -4.23 -2.45
C GLU A 130 -4.83 -3.83 -2.72
N ALA A 131 -5.28 -2.73 -2.10
CA ALA A 131 -6.65 -2.24 -2.27
C ALA A 131 -6.94 -1.88 -3.74
N ILE A 132 -6.05 -1.19 -4.45
CA ILE A 132 -6.31 -0.85 -5.85
C ILE A 132 -6.28 -2.06 -6.78
N SER A 133 -5.45 -3.07 -6.47
CA SER A 133 -5.46 -4.35 -7.20
C SER A 133 -6.81 -5.06 -7.07
N MET A 134 -7.37 -5.08 -5.86
CA MET A 134 -8.70 -5.63 -5.60
C MET A 134 -9.80 -4.82 -6.28
N ALA A 135 -9.71 -3.48 -6.31
CA ALA A 135 -10.65 -2.66 -7.05
C ALA A 135 -10.65 -2.99 -8.55
N ARG A 136 -9.46 -3.14 -9.15
CA ARG A 136 -9.31 -3.52 -10.57
C ARG A 136 -9.92 -4.89 -10.87
N LYS A 137 -9.78 -5.86 -9.96
CA LYS A 137 -10.38 -7.20 -10.09
C LYS A 137 -11.90 -7.16 -10.26
N PHE A 138 -12.58 -6.25 -9.59
CA PHE A 138 -14.05 -6.15 -9.62
C PHE A 138 -14.58 -5.02 -10.52
N ALA A 139 -13.70 -4.24 -11.15
CA ALA A 139 -14.08 -3.05 -11.90
C ALA A 139 -14.94 -3.34 -13.14
N ASP A 140 -14.94 -4.56 -13.67
CA ASP A 140 -15.67 -4.91 -14.90
C ASP A 140 -17.19 -4.81 -14.74
N ASP A 141 -17.70 -5.03 -13.53
CA ASP A 141 -19.12 -4.87 -13.20
C ASP A 141 -19.50 -3.41 -12.91
N GLY A 142 -18.51 -2.54 -12.71
CA GLY A 142 -18.71 -1.12 -12.42
C GLY A 142 -19.19 -0.28 -13.61
N SER A 143 -19.68 0.91 -13.31
CA SER A 143 -20.02 1.90 -14.34
C SER A 143 -18.78 2.40 -15.10
N GLY A 144 -18.98 3.02 -16.26
CA GLY A 144 -17.86 3.58 -17.05
C GLY A 144 -17.02 4.60 -16.26
N VAL A 145 -17.65 5.39 -15.38
CA VAL A 145 -16.94 6.38 -14.55
C VAL A 145 -16.13 5.69 -13.46
N GLU A 146 -16.65 4.65 -12.83
CA GLU A 146 -15.92 3.89 -11.80
C GLU A 146 -14.70 3.19 -12.38
N LYS A 147 -14.84 2.57 -13.55
CA LYS A 147 -13.72 1.98 -14.30
C LYS A 147 -12.62 3.00 -14.57
N ALA A 148 -13.00 4.21 -14.98
CA ALA A 148 -12.05 5.30 -15.25
C ALA A 148 -11.35 5.79 -13.97
N LEU A 149 -12.09 5.95 -12.87
CA LEU A 149 -11.52 6.33 -11.57
C LEU A 149 -10.54 5.27 -11.06
N ILE A 150 -10.92 3.99 -11.11
CA ILE A 150 -10.06 2.87 -10.72
C ILE A 150 -8.79 2.84 -11.58
N GLY A 151 -8.92 2.97 -12.90
CA GLY A 151 -7.75 3.03 -13.79
C GLY A 151 -6.82 4.20 -13.49
N ALA A 152 -7.36 5.38 -13.15
CA ALA A 152 -6.53 6.52 -12.76
C ALA A 152 -5.82 6.31 -11.42
N MET A 153 -6.48 5.67 -10.44
CA MET A 153 -5.87 5.36 -9.15
C MET A 153 -4.83 4.24 -9.25
N GLU A 154 -4.98 3.30 -10.16
CA GLU A 154 -3.95 2.28 -10.44
C GLU A 154 -2.65 2.94 -10.91
N VAL A 155 -2.73 3.93 -11.81
CA VAL A 155 -1.57 4.72 -12.26
C VAL A 155 -0.86 5.42 -11.10
N ARG A 156 -1.57 5.80 -10.03
CA ARG A 156 -0.97 6.44 -8.84
C ARG A 156 -0.03 5.51 -8.07
N TYR A 157 -0.22 4.19 -8.15
CA TYR A 157 0.49 3.22 -7.31
C TYR A 157 1.33 2.19 -8.08
N VAL A 158 1.09 2.03 -9.38
CA VAL A 158 1.84 1.09 -10.22
C VAL A 158 3.34 1.40 -10.19
N GLY A 159 4.16 0.37 -9.90
CA GLY A 159 5.62 0.45 -9.92
C GLY A 159 6.27 1.26 -8.79
N ARG A 160 5.49 1.79 -7.83
CA ARG A 160 6.03 2.50 -6.66
C ARG A 160 6.61 1.54 -5.63
N THR A 161 7.72 1.95 -5.00
CA THR A 161 8.47 1.20 -3.98
C THR A 161 9.05 2.13 -2.89
N ASP A 162 8.59 3.37 -2.85
CA ASP A 162 9.08 4.45 -1.98
C ASP A 162 8.54 4.37 -0.54
#